data_AF-A0A1D1VK13-F1
#
_entry.id   AF-A0A1D1VK13-F1
#
_cell.length_a   1.000
_cell.length_b   1.000
_cell.length_c   1.000
_cell.angle_alpha   90.00
_cell.angle_beta   90.00
_cell.angle_gamma   90.00
#
_symmetry.space_group_name_H-M   'P 1'
#
loop_
_entity.id
_entity.type
_entity.pdbx_description
1 polymer ?
#
loop_
_entity_poly.entity_id
_entity_poly.type
_entity_poly.pdbx_seq_one_letter_code
_entity_poly.pdbx_strand_id
1 'polypeptide(L)'
;MLCPAIFIYYYSHTKMTRITAVLLFSLFFLCQRSRGQTAMEMSDGIHNCSVPQITIVTIAAYQYVDVFASIPVAIQDAHAMYGGKFHLKHQGYTNKKIIYCEQMADDTVNIAAQNYYENQGAEGTMVIISPFCSAEFLMVAKLTSEWNIPVISTLGSVPDDKDNRKNPTALSVAPAHHNLFVAFVKDFLVYSNWTTIFVVCDDRRDLGYFRAVCESLKRVLVTPAFQQRSVAFDSAGKHVIDYDSILNIVQKSARIVFLACRSEIARKILIHAQAKNMTSSEYVYLFSQPYLMLPSYPDLTWLENSSEVSSTSSRSVLYLTYDNEGEAEHLPAETVRNIRTRISQSEANEISSLETMSGLAAPTLTAYTGVTLLAEVLNETIDPISCFASTPQLQDGKKLAEKFLNRTFSLPMGKVYISPGGQKYLNIVMKQMSTTSGKFESVVRYEYSTNAVTYPFNRKFMWSGGEIPLREPLCGFDNDKCQGVQSVPMFVTAPVIIVLILLVTSGGAFVKWQLRQKQSMELWWHLETTLSKHRNKRVDNVACATIAQRSRVSL
;
A
#
# COMPACT_ATOMS: atom_id res chain seq x y z
N MET A 1 44.29 -41.41 -35.15
CA MET A 1 44.79 -42.28 -36.24
C MET A 1 45.18 -41.39 -37.41
N LEU A 2 46.47 -41.27 -37.75
CA LEU A 2 47.03 -40.68 -38.99
C LEU A 2 48.57 -40.64 -38.86
N CYS A 3 49.24 -41.80 -38.86
CA CYS A 3 50.71 -41.87 -38.75
C CYS A 3 51.45 -43.17 -39.21
N PRO A 4 50.82 -44.20 -39.84
CA PRO A 4 51.59 -45.34 -40.36
C PRO A 4 51.54 -45.52 -41.89
N ALA A 5 51.25 -44.47 -42.67
CA ALA A 5 51.11 -44.58 -44.14
C ALA A 5 52.38 -44.19 -44.95
N ILE A 6 53.35 -43.51 -44.34
CA ILE A 6 54.50 -42.92 -45.07
C ILE A 6 55.73 -43.85 -45.10
N PHE A 7 55.83 -44.80 -44.17
CA PHE A 7 57.06 -45.60 -43.99
C PHE A 7 57.28 -46.73 -45.01
N ILE A 8 56.25 -47.12 -45.78
CA ILE A 8 56.34 -48.27 -46.72
C ILE A 8 56.71 -47.82 -48.16
N TYR A 9 56.51 -46.56 -48.52
CA TYR A 9 56.73 -46.09 -49.90
C TYR A 9 58.19 -45.74 -50.25
N TYR A 10 59.10 -45.75 -49.28
CA TYR A 10 60.48 -45.25 -49.45
C TYR A 10 61.58 -46.33 -49.43
N TYR A 11 61.23 -47.61 -49.56
CA TYR A 11 62.19 -48.74 -49.46
C TYR A 11 62.47 -49.48 -50.79
N SER A 12 62.27 -48.84 -51.94
CA SER A 12 62.48 -49.48 -53.26
C SER A 12 63.74 -49.02 -54.01
N HIS A 13 64.12 -47.74 -53.98
CA HIS A 13 65.27 -47.24 -54.76
C HIS A 13 65.99 -46.05 -54.14
N THR A 14 67.07 -46.29 -53.38
CA THR A 14 68.39 -45.58 -53.44
C THR A 14 69.33 -46.07 -52.31
N LYS A 15 70.65 -46.00 -52.54
CA LYS A 15 71.67 -46.29 -51.51
C LYS A 15 71.79 -45.11 -50.54
N MET A 16 71.38 -45.30 -49.28
CA MET A 16 71.66 -44.32 -48.21
C MET A 16 73.15 -44.30 -47.83
N THR A 17 73.74 -43.10 -47.79
CA THR A 17 75.06 -42.84 -47.23
C THR A 17 75.03 -42.77 -45.69
N ARG A 18 76.18 -42.93 -45.03
CA ARG A 18 76.29 -43.01 -43.56
C ARG A 18 75.70 -41.82 -42.77
N ILE A 19 75.48 -40.67 -43.40
CA ILE A 19 74.94 -39.46 -42.74
C ILE A 19 73.42 -39.58 -42.47
N THR A 20 72.66 -40.21 -43.36
CA THR A 20 71.19 -40.37 -43.19
C THR A 20 70.82 -41.36 -42.08
N ALA A 21 71.67 -42.34 -41.78
CA ALA A 21 71.46 -43.28 -40.69
C ALA A 21 71.51 -42.63 -39.30
N VAL A 22 72.37 -41.61 -39.11
CA VAL A 22 72.56 -40.93 -37.83
C VAL A 22 71.33 -40.09 -37.47
N LEU A 23 70.77 -39.34 -38.44
CA LEU A 23 69.57 -38.53 -38.23
C LEU A 23 68.32 -39.36 -37.90
N LEU A 24 68.17 -40.53 -38.52
CA LEU A 24 67.08 -41.47 -38.21
C LEU A 24 67.22 -42.09 -36.81
N PHE A 25 68.45 -42.42 -36.37
CA PHE A 25 68.70 -42.88 -35.01
C PHE A 25 68.39 -41.81 -33.95
N SER A 26 68.72 -40.54 -34.22
CA SER A 26 68.39 -39.41 -33.33
C SER A 26 66.88 -39.22 -33.15
N LEU A 27 66.10 -39.33 -34.23
CA LEU A 27 64.63 -39.23 -34.18
C LEU A 27 63.98 -40.43 -33.46
N PHE A 28 64.55 -41.63 -33.58
CA PHE A 28 64.05 -42.81 -32.88
C PHE A 28 64.26 -42.70 -31.36
N PHE A 29 65.43 -42.23 -30.91
CA PHE A 29 65.72 -41.99 -29.50
C PHE A 29 64.87 -40.87 -28.86
N LEU A 30 64.59 -39.79 -29.61
CA LEU A 30 63.67 -38.75 -29.16
C LEU A 30 62.22 -39.25 -29.01
N CYS A 31 61.79 -40.20 -29.86
CA CYS A 31 60.46 -40.79 -29.79
C CYS A 31 60.34 -41.84 -28.65
N GLN A 32 61.33 -42.73 -28.48
CA GLN A 32 61.32 -43.72 -27.40
C GLN A 32 61.41 -43.13 -25.98
N ARG A 33 61.98 -41.93 -25.80
CA ARG A 33 62.00 -41.24 -24.50
C ARG A 33 60.62 -40.71 -24.06
N SER A 34 59.57 -40.85 -24.89
CA SER A 34 58.19 -40.42 -24.59
C SER A 34 57.22 -41.56 -24.21
N ARG A 35 57.66 -42.83 -24.19
CA ARG A 35 56.81 -43.99 -23.87
C ARG A 35 57.52 -45.00 -22.95
N GLY A 36 57.38 -44.81 -21.64
CA GLY A 36 57.87 -45.75 -20.63
C GLY A 36 57.81 -45.14 -19.23
N GLN A 37 56.69 -45.34 -18.53
CA GLN A 37 56.41 -44.74 -17.22
C GLN A 37 57.36 -45.25 -16.14
N THR A 38 57.86 -44.34 -15.30
CA THR A 38 57.62 -44.47 -13.86
C THR A 38 56.49 -43.50 -13.50
N ALA A 39 55.62 -43.91 -12.58
CA ALA A 39 54.40 -43.17 -12.27
C ALA A 39 54.71 -41.82 -11.61
N MET A 40 54.76 -40.75 -12.42
CA MET A 40 54.15 -39.51 -11.95
C MET A 40 52.67 -39.83 -11.74
N GLU A 41 52.22 -39.65 -10.51
CA GLU A 41 50.80 -39.50 -10.23
C GLU A 41 50.22 -38.55 -11.26
N MET A 42 49.09 -38.93 -11.86
CA MET A 42 48.27 -37.97 -12.57
C MET A 42 47.68 -37.09 -11.47
N SER A 43 48.48 -36.13 -11.00
CA SER A 43 48.05 -35.10 -10.07
C SER A 43 46.86 -34.47 -10.74
N ASP A 44 45.71 -34.69 -10.13
CA ASP A 44 44.48 -34.01 -10.49
C ASP A 44 44.81 -32.52 -10.55
N GLY A 45 44.83 -31.99 -11.77
CA GLY A 45 44.85 -30.57 -12.07
C GLY A 45 43.51 -29.93 -11.70
N ILE A 46 42.90 -30.37 -10.60
CA ILE A 46 41.97 -29.58 -9.82
C ILE A 46 42.77 -28.35 -9.43
N HIS A 47 42.55 -27.25 -10.17
CA HIS A 47 42.81 -25.93 -9.63
C HIS A 47 42.11 -25.92 -8.27
N ASN A 48 42.90 -25.86 -7.19
CA ASN A 48 42.37 -25.90 -5.83
C ASN A 48 41.73 -24.54 -5.54
N CYS A 49 40.54 -24.36 -6.10
CA CYS A 49 39.82 -23.10 -6.07
C CYS A 49 39.33 -22.86 -4.64
N SER A 50 39.78 -21.76 -4.05
CA SER A 50 39.16 -21.23 -2.84
C SER A 50 37.69 -20.95 -3.15
N VAL A 51 36.82 -21.73 -2.53
CA VAL A 51 35.36 -21.56 -2.64
C VAL A 51 35.05 -20.12 -2.18
N PRO A 52 34.45 -19.27 -3.03
CA PRO A 52 34.27 -17.86 -2.72
C PRO A 52 33.43 -17.68 -1.46
N GLN A 53 33.93 -16.85 -0.55
CA GLN A 53 33.27 -16.56 0.72
C GLN A 53 32.44 -15.28 0.63
N ILE A 54 31.15 -15.38 0.96
CA ILE A 54 30.24 -14.25 1.05
C ILE A 54 29.81 -14.10 2.51
N THR A 55 29.99 -12.91 3.08
CA THR A 55 29.56 -12.56 4.43
C THR A 55 28.26 -11.77 4.34
N ILE A 56 27.19 -12.37 4.84
CA ILE A 56 25.89 -11.74 5.05
C ILE A 56 25.93 -11.02 6.40
N VAL A 57 25.82 -9.70 6.37
CA VAL A 57 25.73 -8.84 7.56
C VAL A 57 24.27 -8.47 7.79
N THR A 58 23.77 -8.74 8.99
CA THR A 58 22.40 -8.43 9.39
C THR A 58 22.42 -7.54 10.62
N ILE A 59 21.73 -6.41 10.53
CA ILE A 59 21.58 -5.45 11.61
C ILE A 59 20.07 -5.30 11.84
N ALA A 60 19.58 -5.60 13.04
CA ALA A 60 18.14 -5.60 13.32
C ALA A 60 17.82 -5.14 14.74
N ALA A 61 16.81 -4.28 14.86
CA ALA A 61 16.26 -3.85 16.14
C ALA A 61 15.54 -5.03 16.82
N TYR A 62 15.40 -4.99 18.15
CA TYR A 62 14.92 -6.14 18.91
C TYR A 62 13.49 -6.56 18.52
N GLN A 63 12.65 -5.64 18.01
CA GLN A 63 11.33 -5.93 17.41
C GLN A 63 11.37 -6.94 16.25
N TYR A 64 12.51 -7.13 15.58
CA TYR A 64 12.66 -8.02 14.42
C TYR A 64 13.76 -9.08 14.62
N VAL A 65 14.06 -9.44 15.87
CA VAL A 65 15.14 -10.37 16.22
C VAL A 65 14.97 -11.78 15.61
N ASP A 66 13.75 -12.20 15.26
CA ASP A 66 13.49 -13.49 14.58
C ASP A 66 14.18 -13.67 13.21
N VAL A 67 14.61 -12.58 12.56
CA VAL A 67 15.40 -12.68 11.32
C VAL A 67 16.73 -13.42 11.54
N PHE A 68 17.31 -13.35 12.74
CA PHE A 68 18.56 -14.07 13.07
C PHE A 68 18.35 -15.58 13.20
N ALA A 69 17.13 -16.05 13.44
CA ALA A 69 16.80 -17.48 13.38
C ALA A 69 16.60 -17.95 11.92
N SER A 70 16.06 -17.08 11.06
CA SER A 70 15.73 -17.37 9.66
C SER A 70 16.97 -17.49 8.74
N ILE A 71 17.88 -16.52 8.82
CA ILE A 71 19.04 -16.42 7.91
C ILE A 71 19.96 -17.65 7.97
N PRO A 72 20.31 -18.21 9.14
CA PRO A 72 21.10 -19.44 9.21
C PRO A 72 20.42 -20.67 8.60
N VAL A 73 19.08 -20.76 8.60
CA VAL A 73 18.35 -21.85 7.91
C VAL A 73 18.40 -21.64 6.40
N ALA A 74 18.19 -20.41 5.93
CA ALA A 74 18.31 -20.09 4.51
C ALA A 74 19.73 -20.36 3.97
N ILE A 75 20.76 -20.11 4.78
CA ILE A 75 22.16 -20.47 4.47
C ILE A 75 22.33 -21.99 4.39
N GLN A 76 21.81 -22.75 5.36
CA GLN A 76 21.87 -24.20 5.39
C GLN A 76 21.18 -24.83 4.17
N ASP A 77 19.97 -24.36 3.84
CA ASP A 77 19.20 -24.83 2.70
C ASP A 77 19.88 -24.44 1.36
N ALA A 78 20.50 -23.26 1.28
CA ALA A 78 21.34 -22.86 0.15
C ALA A 78 22.61 -23.72 -0.01
N HIS A 79 23.29 -24.10 1.08
CA HIS A 79 24.45 -25.00 1.02
C HIS A 79 24.05 -26.42 0.62
N ALA A 80 22.85 -26.87 0.99
CA ALA A 80 22.30 -28.14 0.53
C ALA A 80 21.97 -28.13 -0.99
N MET A 81 21.46 -27.00 -1.51
CA MET A 81 21.13 -26.86 -2.95
C MET A 81 22.33 -26.60 -3.86
N TYR A 82 23.30 -25.79 -3.43
CA TYR A 82 24.40 -25.29 -4.27
C TYR A 82 25.80 -25.68 -3.74
N GLY A 83 25.88 -26.80 -3.01
CA GLY A 83 27.06 -27.25 -2.29
C GLY A 83 28.36 -27.21 -3.11
N GLY A 84 29.41 -26.63 -2.54
CA GLY A 84 30.73 -26.50 -3.15
C GLY A 84 30.93 -25.30 -4.08
N LYS A 85 29.87 -24.58 -4.50
CA LYS A 85 30.02 -23.38 -5.35
C LYS A 85 30.43 -22.12 -4.59
N PHE A 86 29.91 -21.92 -3.38
CA PHE A 86 30.20 -20.76 -2.55
C PHE A 86 30.01 -21.10 -1.08
N HIS A 87 30.63 -20.31 -0.19
CA HIS A 87 30.42 -20.39 1.24
C HIS A 87 29.73 -19.12 1.74
N LEU A 88 28.63 -19.27 2.47
CA LEU A 88 27.89 -18.16 3.08
C LEU A 88 28.18 -18.15 4.58
N LYS A 89 28.65 -17.02 5.09
CA LYS A 89 28.86 -16.74 6.51
C LYS A 89 27.85 -15.69 6.97
N HIS A 90 27.33 -15.81 8.19
CA HIS A 90 26.43 -14.82 8.79
C HIS A 90 27.13 -14.05 9.91
N GLN A 91 26.90 -12.74 9.97
CA GLN A 91 27.27 -11.87 11.08
C GLN A 91 26.03 -11.06 11.49
N GLY A 92 25.52 -11.32 12.69
CA GLY A 92 24.32 -10.68 13.21
C GLY A 92 24.62 -9.66 14.31
N TYR A 93 24.01 -8.48 14.21
CA TYR A 93 24.16 -7.37 15.14
C TYR A 93 22.79 -6.90 15.63
N THR A 94 22.58 -6.94 16.94
CA THR A 94 21.37 -6.42 17.59
C THR A 94 21.67 -5.90 18.98
N ASN A 95 20.81 -5.03 19.49
CA ASN A 95 20.94 -4.45 20.82
C ASN A 95 19.56 -4.49 21.50
N LYS A 96 19.43 -5.29 22.57
CA LYS A 96 18.16 -5.45 23.32
C LYS A 96 17.57 -4.14 23.86
N LYS A 97 18.40 -3.10 24.05
CA LYS A 97 17.94 -1.78 24.50
C LYS A 97 17.27 -0.96 23.39
N ILE A 98 17.48 -1.35 22.13
CA ILE A 98 16.97 -0.70 20.93
C ILE A 98 15.84 -1.58 20.39
N ILE A 99 14.64 -1.35 20.91
CA ILE A 99 13.49 -2.19 20.58
C ILE A 99 12.98 -1.84 19.19
N TYR A 100 12.75 -0.55 18.92
CA TYR A 100 12.11 -0.13 17.68
C TYR A 100 13.11 0.16 16.58
N CYS A 101 12.77 -0.27 15.37
CA CYS A 101 13.56 -0.09 14.15
C CYS A 101 13.98 1.36 13.88
N GLU A 102 13.11 2.35 14.12
CA GLU A 102 13.49 3.77 13.98
C GLU A 102 14.55 4.24 14.98
N GLN A 103 14.65 3.61 16.16
CA GLN A 103 15.69 3.94 17.13
C GLN A 103 17.06 3.38 16.71
N MET A 104 17.08 2.38 15.82
CA MET A 104 18.33 1.76 15.37
C MET A 104 18.95 2.47 14.17
N ALA A 105 18.26 3.45 13.54
CA ALA A 105 18.73 4.03 12.28
C ALA A 105 20.18 4.57 12.33
N ASP A 106 20.55 5.28 13.41
CA ASP A 106 21.89 5.82 13.60
C ASP A 106 22.92 4.71 13.92
N ASP A 107 22.55 3.76 14.80
CA ASP A 107 23.39 2.60 15.13
C ASP A 107 23.62 1.68 13.93
N THR A 108 22.62 1.50 13.07
CA THR A 108 22.70 0.73 11.83
C THR A 108 23.72 1.34 10.87
N VAL A 109 23.69 2.66 10.68
CA VAL A 109 24.69 3.36 9.85
C VAL A 109 26.09 3.18 10.44
N ASN A 110 26.24 3.31 11.76
CA ASN A 110 27.51 3.16 12.45
C ASN A 110 28.07 1.72 12.36
N ILE A 111 27.25 0.71 12.66
CA ILE A 111 27.63 -0.72 12.60
C ILE A 111 27.94 -1.14 11.16
N ALA A 112 27.16 -0.70 10.17
CA ALA A 112 27.43 -0.99 8.76
C ALA A 112 28.75 -0.36 8.29
N ALA A 113 29.02 0.89 8.68
CA ALA A 113 30.29 1.55 8.38
C ALA A 113 31.47 0.89 9.09
N GLN A 114 31.35 0.57 10.38
CA GLN A 114 32.37 -0.14 11.15
C GLN A 114 32.71 -1.48 10.48
N ASN A 115 31.71 -2.31 10.20
CA ASN A 115 31.94 -3.61 9.56
C ASN A 115 32.56 -3.46 8.16
N TYR A 116 32.14 -2.48 7.37
CA TYR A 116 32.75 -2.21 6.07
C TYR A 116 34.23 -1.82 6.18
N TYR A 117 34.58 -0.85 7.02
CA TYR A 117 35.96 -0.36 7.14
C TYR A 117 36.89 -1.35 7.86
N GLU A 118 36.41 -2.10 8.86
CA GLU A 118 37.20 -3.14 9.54
C GLU A 118 37.51 -4.34 8.62
N ASN A 119 36.66 -4.64 7.65
CA ASN A 119 36.86 -5.71 6.68
C ASN A 119 37.40 -5.23 5.32
N GLN A 120 37.85 -3.97 5.19
CA GLN A 120 38.49 -3.50 3.96
C GLN A 120 39.77 -4.29 3.67
N GLY A 121 39.80 -4.95 2.51
CA GLY A 121 40.92 -5.81 2.09
C GLY A 121 40.85 -7.26 2.59
N ALA A 122 39.79 -7.65 3.32
CA ALA A 122 39.56 -9.05 3.65
C ALA A 122 39.14 -9.85 2.39
N GLU A 123 39.53 -11.14 2.33
CA GLU A 123 39.08 -12.02 1.24
C GLU A 123 37.59 -12.39 1.40
N GLY A 124 36.78 -11.90 0.48
CA GLY A 124 35.36 -12.25 0.36
C GLY A 124 34.51 -11.14 -0.24
N THR A 125 33.20 -11.37 -0.27
CA THR A 125 32.18 -10.37 -0.66
C THR A 125 31.28 -10.07 0.53
N MET A 126 31.06 -8.80 0.83
CA MET A 126 30.12 -8.37 1.86
C MET A 126 28.75 -8.09 1.21
N VAL A 127 27.68 -8.62 1.80
CA VAL A 127 26.29 -8.30 1.43
C VAL A 127 25.53 -7.97 2.71
N ILE A 128 24.78 -6.87 2.73
CA ILE A 128 23.94 -6.51 3.87
C ILE A 128 22.52 -7.02 3.62
N ILE A 129 21.97 -7.85 4.51
CA ILE A 129 20.58 -8.32 4.45
C ILE A 129 19.93 -8.07 5.83
N SER A 130 19.01 -7.11 5.89
CA SER A 130 18.52 -6.55 7.15
C SER A 130 17.07 -6.02 7.11
N PRO A 131 16.32 -6.11 8.22
CA PRO A 131 14.97 -5.56 8.38
C PRO A 131 14.98 -4.05 8.65
N PHE A 132 15.36 -3.26 7.66
CA PHE A 132 15.42 -1.80 7.78
C PHE A 132 14.06 -1.12 7.73
N CYS A 133 13.90 0.00 8.41
CA CYS A 133 12.79 0.94 8.20
C CYS A 133 13.03 1.73 6.90
N SER A 134 11.98 2.21 6.22
CA SER A 134 12.14 2.86 4.90
C SER A 134 13.08 4.08 4.91
N ALA A 135 13.11 4.85 6.01
CA ALA A 135 14.02 6.00 6.17
C ALA A 135 15.48 5.58 6.39
N GLU A 136 15.70 4.62 7.30
CA GLU A 136 16.99 3.97 7.57
C GLU A 136 17.55 3.28 6.32
N PHE A 137 16.72 2.52 5.61
CA PHE A 137 17.10 1.86 4.37
C PHE A 137 17.59 2.87 3.33
N LEU A 138 16.94 4.02 3.19
CA LEU A 138 17.38 5.08 2.28
C LEU A 138 18.74 5.71 2.68
N MET A 139 19.11 5.67 3.96
CA MET A 139 20.46 6.08 4.41
C MET A 139 21.49 5.03 4.06
N VAL A 140 21.25 3.75 4.43
CA VAL A 140 22.14 2.63 4.12
C VAL A 140 22.32 2.47 2.61
N ALA A 141 21.24 2.52 1.83
CA ALA A 141 21.25 2.38 0.37
C ALA A 141 22.17 3.39 -0.35
N LYS A 142 22.33 4.60 0.19
CA LYS A 142 23.27 5.60 -0.33
C LYS A 142 24.70 5.19 -0.02
N LEU A 143 25.00 4.86 1.24
CA LEU A 143 26.33 4.45 1.68
C LEU A 143 26.81 3.20 0.92
N THR A 144 25.96 2.19 0.81
CA THR A 144 26.28 0.94 0.10
C THR A 144 26.41 1.13 -1.42
N SER A 145 25.86 2.20 -1.98
CA SER A 145 26.09 2.56 -3.38
C SER A 145 27.48 3.17 -3.59
N GLU A 146 27.93 4.03 -2.69
CA GLU A 146 29.31 4.57 -2.70
C GLU A 146 30.36 3.48 -2.38
N TRP A 147 30.06 2.58 -1.45
CA TRP A 147 30.90 1.44 -1.09
C TRP A 147 30.91 0.30 -2.12
N ASN A 148 30.03 0.37 -3.12
CA ASN A 148 29.75 -0.67 -4.12
C ASN A 148 29.49 -2.08 -3.53
N ILE A 149 28.72 -2.17 -2.44
CA ILE A 149 28.30 -3.45 -1.83
C ILE A 149 26.78 -3.65 -1.98
N PRO A 150 26.27 -4.85 -2.29
CA PRO A 150 24.83 -5.08 -2.37
C PRO A 150 24.17 -4.97 -1.00
N VAL A 151 22.97 -4.40 -0.98
CA VAL A 151 22.11 -4.39 0.20
C VAL A 151 20.70 -4.84 -0.16
N ILE A 152 20.14 -5.74 0.65
CA ILE A 152 18.79 -6.28 0.51
C ILE A 152 17.99 -5.94 1.78
N SER A 153 17.08 -4.98 1.67
CA SER A 153 16.13 -4.68 2.75
C SER A 153 15.04 -5.73 2.82
N THR A 154 14.72 -6.22 4.02
CA THR A 154 13.64 -7.18 4.24
C THR A 154 12.34 -6.54 4.74
N LEU A 155 12.31 -5.23 5.01
CA LEU A 155 11.11 -4.52 5.48
C LEU A 155 10.86 -3.16 4.81
N GLY A 156 11.88 -2.33 4.68
CA GLY A 156 11.80 -1.02 4.08
C GLY A 156 11.84 -1.09 2.56
N SER A 157 11.09 -0.22 1.90
CA SER A 157 11.17 0.00 0.47
C SER A 157 11.77 1.37 0.17
N VAL A 158 12.43 1.50 -0.98
CA VAL A 158 12.79 2.81 -1.56
C VAL A 158 11.81 3.18 -2.69
N PRO A 159 11.70 4.45 -3.07
CA PRO A 159 10.91 4.82 -4.25
C PRO A 159 11.39 4.07 -5.51
N ASP A 160 10.45 3.40 -6.20
CA ASP A 160 10.69 2.64 -7.44
C ASP A 160 10.91 3.59 -8.63
N ASP A 161 12.10 4.18 -8.70
CA ASP A 161 12.56 5.00 -9.83
C ASP A 161 13.07 4.07 -10.95
N LYS A 162 12.17 3.77 -11.89
CA LYS A 162 12.41 2.81 -12.99
C LYS A 162 13.42 3.31 -14.03
N ASP A 163 13.55 4.63 -14.18
CA ASP A 163 14.35 5.26 -15.22
C ASP A 163 15.73 5.73 -14.72
N ASN A 164 15.85 6.07 -13.43
CA ASN A 164 17.10 6.54 -12.84
C ASN A 164 17.30 6.04 -11.40
N ARG A 165 17.66 4.76 -11.25
CA ARG A 165 17.87 4.09 -9.96
C ARG A 165 19.05 4.68 -9.18
N LYS A 166 18.76 5.69 -8.35
CA LYS A 166 19.73 6.48 -7.55
C LYS A 166 20.61 5.65 -6.61
N ASN A 167 20.14 4.50 -6.16
CA ASN A 167 20.87 3.58 -5.29
C ASN A 167 21.07 2.23 -6.01
N PRO A 168 22.05 2.10 -6.91
CA PRO A 168 22.18 0.93 -7.80
C PRO A 168 22.51 -0.39 -7.09
N THR A 169 22.95 -0.37 -5.83
CA THR A 169 23.20 -1.60 -5.05
C THR A 169 22.03 -2.01 -4.16
N ALA A 170 20.97 -1.21 -4.07
CA ALA A 170 19.93 -1.35 -3.05
C ALA A 170 18.66 -2.06 -3.56
N LEU A 171 18.43 -3.27 -3.08
CA LEU A 171 17.30 -4.14 -3.38
C LEU A 171 16.35 -4.20 -2.17
N SER A 172 15.06 -4.47 -2.41
CA SER A 172 14.09 -4.73 -1.33
C SER A 172 13.26 -5.96 -1.63
N VAL A 173 13.15 -6.83 -0.63
CA VAL A 173 12.22 -7.97 -0.58
C VAL A 173 11.11 -7.75 0.47
N ALA A 174 10.87 -6.48 0.83
CA ALA A 174 9.88 -6.07 1.81
C ALA A 174 8.50 -6.74 1.58
N PRO A 175 7.74 -7.03 2.66
CA PRO A 175 6.38 -7.58 2.56
C PRO A 175 5.32 -6.50 2.34
N ALA A 176 5.69 -5.21 2.41
CA ALA A 176 4.80 -4.06 2.24
C ALA A 176 5.52 -2.90 1.52
N HIS A 177 4.79 -2.13 0.71
CA HIS A 177 5.32 -1.00 -0.07
C HIS A 177 4.37 0.21 -0.03
N HIS A 178 4.51 1.04 1.02
CA HIS A 178 3.60 2.14 1.36
C HIS A 178 3.28 3.12 0.21
N ASN A 179 4.23 3.44 -0.67
CA ASN A 179 3.99 4.36 -1.80
C ASN A 179 3.06 3.77 -2.86
N LEU A 180 3.19 2.46 -3.12
CA LEU A 180 2.29 1.73 -4.04
C LEU A 180 0.90 1.63 -3.43
N PHE A 181 0.85 1.34 -2.12
CA PHE A 181 -0.40 1.27 -1.38
C PHE A 181 -1.19 2.57 -1.44
N VAL A 182 -0.52 3.72 -1.26
CA VAL A 182 -1.17 5.03 -1.37
C VAL A 182 -1.56 5.38 -2.82
N ALA A 183 -0.79 4.93 -3.82
CA ALA A 183 -1.19 5.05 -5.23
C ALA A 183 -2.48 4.26 -5.51
N PHE A 184 -2.56 3.00 -5.07
CA PHE A 184 -3.78 2.19 -5.17
C PHE A 184 -4.98 2.84 -4.46
N VAL A 185 -4.80 3.33 -3.23
CA VAL A 185 -5.87 4.03 -2.50
C VAL A 185 -6.36 5.22 -3.32
N LYS A 186 -5.45 6.07 -3.83
CA LYS A 186 -5.81 7.20 -4.70
C LYS A 186 -6.59 6.77 -5.93
N ASP A 187 -6.12 5.76 -6.65
CA ASP A 187 -6.79 5.26 -7.88
C ASP A 187 -8.19 4.72 -7.56
N PHE A 188 -8.36 4.04 -6.43
CA PHE A 188 -9.66 3.56 -5.95
C PHE A 188 -10.60 4.71 -5.53
N LEU A 189 -10.08 5.76 -4.90
CA LEU A 189 -10.87 6.97 -4.60
C LEU A 189 -11.34 7.65 -5.89
N VAL A 190 -10.49 7.74 -6.93
CA VAL A 190 -10.86 8.28 -8.24
C VAL A 190 -11.94 7.43 -8.91
N TYR A 191 -11.76 6.10 -8.94
CA TYR A 191 -12.74 5.15 -9.47
C TYR A 191 -14.12 5.31 -8.82
N SER A 192 -14.16 5.46 -7.50
CA SER A 192 -15.40 5.63 -6.72
C SER A 192 -15.95 7.07 -6.71
N ASN A 193 -15.32 8.02 -7.42
CA ASN A 193 -15.65 9.45 -7.40
C ASN A 193 -15.64 10.07 -5.97
N TRP A 194 -14.76 9.57 -5.11
CA TRP A 194 -14.60 9.99 -3.71
C TRP A 194 -13.51 11.05 -3.58
N THR A 195 -13.90 12.32 -3.56
CA THR A 195 -12.97 13.45 -3.40
C THR A 195 -12.74 13.85 -1.94
N THR A 196 -13.49 13.31 -0.98
CA THR A 196 -13.47 13.76 0.42
C THR A 196 -13.23 12.59 1.37
N ILE A 197 -12.20 12.68 2.21
CA ILE A 197 -11.73 11.58 3.05
C ILE A 197 -11.23 12.05 4.42
N PHE A 198 -11.52 11.26 5.45
CA PHE A 198 -10.99 11.47 6.79
C PHE A 198 -9.99 10.37 7.15
N VAL A 199 -8.79 10.73 7.58
CA VAL A 199 -7.71 9.77 7.88
C VAL A 199 -7.46 9.70 9.38
N VAL A 200 -7.58 8.51 9.97
CA VAL A 200 -7.24 8.23 11.36
C VAL A 200 -5.85 7.62 11.42
N CYS A 201 -4.94 8.26 12.14
CA CYS A 201 -3.53 7.87 12.25
C CYS A 201 -3.16 7.50 13.69
N ASP A 202 -2.68 6.28 13.90
CA ASP A 202 -2.01 5.87 15.13
C ASP A 202 -0.51 6.20 15.01
N ASP A 203 -0.05 7.19 15.78
CA ASP A 203 1.30 7.76 15.77
C ASP A 203 2.26 7.02 16.73
N ARG A 204 1.84 5.86 17.22
CA ARG A 204 2.63 4.99 18.11
C ARG A 204 3.92 4.51 17.43
N ARG A 205 5.02 4.46 18.19
CA ARG A 205 6.39 4.28 17.64
C ARG A 205 6.68 2.91 17.01
N ASP A 206 6.09 1.83 17.50
CA ASP A 206 6.24 0.50 16.89
C ASP A 206 5.44 0.32 15.58
N LEU A 207 4.60 1.30 15.21
CA LEU A 207 3.71 1.26 14.06
C LEU A 207 4.22 2.10 12.86
N GLY A 208 5.50 1.98 12.53
CA GLY A 208 6.13 2.74 11.45
C GLY A 208 5.40 2.64 10.09
N TYR A 209 4.70 1.53 9.82
CA TYR A 209 3.88 1.40 8.62
C TYR A 209 2.71 2.40 8.58
N PHE A 210 1.92 2.51 9.66
CA PHE A 210 0.76 3.41 9.69
C PHE A 210 1.18 4.87 9.60
N ARG A 211 2.28 5.25 10.25
CA ARG A 211 2.85 6.60 10.14
C ARG A 211 3.31 6.90 8.72
N ALA A 212 4.04 5.99 8.08
CA ALA A 212 4.46 6.15 6.67
C ALA A 212 3.28 6.25 5.70
N VAL A 213 2.24 5.41 5.86
CA VAL A 213 1.01 5.49 5.04
C VAL A 213 0.27 6.81 5.27
N CYS A 214 0.11 7.23 6.52
CA CYS A 214 -0.53 8.52 6.85
C CYS A 214 0.21 9.73 6.30
N GLU A 215 1.55 9.74 6.35
CA GLU A 215 2.35 10.79 5.75
C GLU A 215 2.25 10.80 4.22
N SER A 216 2.33 9.62 3.59
CA SER A 216 2.19 9.50 2.14
C SER A 216 0.79 9.89 1.65
N LEU A 217 -0.29 9.54 2.37
CA LEU A 217 -1.65 10.01 2.07
C LEU A 217 -1.73 11.55 2.09
N LYS A 218 -1.16 12.20 3.12
CA LYS A 218 -1.10 13.67 3.23
C LYS A 218 -0.36 14.34 2.07
N ARG A 219 0.67 13.70 1.52
CA ARG A 219 1.43 14.20 0.36
C ARG A 219 0.72 13.97 -0.97
N VAL A 220 -0.11 12.93 -1.09
CA VAL A 220 -0.72 12.49 -2.36
C VAL A 220 -2.16 12.98 -2.54
N LEU A 221 -2.94 13.12 -1.46
CA LEU A 221 -4.35 13.51 -1.48
C LEU A 221 -4.53 15.00 -1.15
N VAL A 222 -4.05 15.85 -2.07
CA VAL A 222 -4.00 17.31 -1.91
C VAL A 222 -5.15 18.05 -2.60
N THR A 223 -5.46 19.25 -2.10
CA THR A 223 -6.44 20.18 -2.69
C THR A 223 -5.96 20.74 -4.03
N PRO A 224 -6.85 21.05 -5.00
CA PRO A 224 -8.32 20.99 -4.90
C PRO A 224 -8.91 19.61 -5.24
N ALA A 225 -8.10 18.66 -5.74
CA ALA A 225 -8.60 17.35 -6.19
C ALA A 225 -9.17 16.50 -5.04
N PHE A 226 -8.54 16.57 -3.87
CA PHE A 226 -9.00 15.90 -2.66
C PHE A 226 -9.14 16.88 -1.48
N GLN A 227 -10.21 16.71 -0.72
CA GLN A 227 -10.41 17.32 0.59
C GLN A 227 -10.11 16.27 1.67
N GLN A 228 -8.87 16.29 2.15
CA GLN A 228 -8.41 15.36 3.18
C GLN A 228 -8.38 16.06 4.55
N ARG A 229 -8.98 15.43 5.56
CA ARG A 229 -8.77 15.77 6.98
C ARG A 229 -8.09 14.60 7.68
N SER A 230 -7.46 14.85 8.84
CA SER A 230 -6.89 13.76 9.65
C SER A 230 -6.90 14.05 11.14
N VAL A 231 -7.00 13.00 11.94
CA VAL A 231 -6.65 13.01 13.37
C VAL A 231 -5.44 12.10 13.60
N ALA A 232 -4.58 12.46 14.53
CA ALA A 232 -3.48 11.62 15.00
C ALA A 232 -3.53 11.48 16.53
N PHE A 233 -3.22 10.30 17.03
CA PHE A 233 -3.07 10.00 18.46
C PHE A 233 -2.04 8.89 18.66
N ASP A 234 -1.46 8.76 19.85
CA ASP A 234 -0.61 7.62 20.22
C ASP A 234 -1.44 6.60 21.00
N SER A 235 -1.66 5.40 20.46
CA SER A 235 -2.43 4.35 21.16
C SER A 235 -1.70 3.67 22.34
N ALA A 236 -0.42 3.99 22.57
CA ALA A 236 0.30 3.69 23.82
C ALA A 236 0.38 4.91 24.77
N GLY A 237 -0.15 6.06 24.35
CA GLY A 237 -0.13 7.29 25.12
C GLY A 237 -0.96 7.23 26.41
N LYS A 238 -0.68 8.13 27.35
CA LYS A 238 -1.43 8.25 28.62
C LYS A 238 -2.85 8.81 28.46
N HIS A 239 -3.18 9.36 27.28
CA HIS A 239 -4.47 9.97 27.02
C HIS A 239 -5.44 8.94 26.45
N VAL A 240 -6.64 8.86 27.02
CA VAL A 240 -7.72 8.03 26.49
C VAL A 240 -8.17 8.62 25.15
N ILE A 241 -8.27 7.77 24.13
CA ILE A 241 -8.76 8.17 22.80
C ILE A 241 -10.28 8.40 22.88
N ASP A 242 -10.71 9.62 22.61
CA ASP A 242 -12.13 9.97 22.49
C ASP A 242 -12.65 9.64 21.08
N TYR A 243 -13.16 8.43 20.92
CA TYR A 243 -13.74 7.94 19.66
C TYR A 243 -14.99 8.74 19.25
N ASP A 244 -15.78 9.23 20.21
CA ASP A 244 -17.00 9.97 19.91
C ASP A 244 -16.69 11.35 19.34
N SER A 245 -15.71 12.06 19.86
CA SER A 245 -15.22 13.33 19.29
C SER A 245 -14.63 13.14 17.90
N ILE A 246 -13.86 12.07 17.65
CA ILE A 246 -13.36 11.75 16.30
C ILE A 246 -14.54 11.56 15.34
N LEU A 247 -15.52 10.74 15.70
CA LEU A 247 -16.68 10.44 14.85
C LEU A 247 -17.59 11.66 14.64
N ASN A 248 -17.74 12.54 15.64
CA ASN A 248 -18.47 13.80 15.49
C ASN A 248 -17.82 14.73 14.43
N ILE A 249 -16.49 14.69 14.27
CA ILE A 249 -15.79 15.42 13.20
C ILE A 249 -15.97 14.72 11.85
N VAL A 250 -15.85 13.38 11.81
CA VAL A 250 -16.08 12.57 10.60
C VAL A 250 -17.49 12.84 10.04
N GLN A 251 -18.53 12.79 10.87
CA GLN A 251 -19.93 13.00 10.46
C GLN A 251 -20.14 14.31 9.70
N LYS A 252 -19.42 15.38 10.08
CA LYS A 252 -19.46 16.72 9.50
C LYS A 252 -18.46 16.99 8.38
N SER A 253 -17.65 16.00 7.97
CA SER A 253 -16.56 16.26 7.02
C SER A 253 -16.21 15.15 6.04
N ALA A 254 -16.65 13.91 6.26
CA ALA A 254 -16.41 12.83 5.31
C ALA A 254 -17.48 11.73 5.38
N ARG A 255 -17.48 10.88 4.36
CA ARG A 255 -18.16 9.57 4.35
C ARG A 255 -17.21 8.40 4.17
N ILE A 256 -16.01 8.67 3.63
CA ILE A 256 -14.93 7.71 3.50
C ILE A 256 -13.92 7.96 4.62
N VAL A 257 -13.63 6.92 5.40
CA VAL A 257 -12.73 6.97 6.54
C VAL A 257 -11.59 5.99 6.33
N PHE A 258 -10.35 6.48 6.28
CA PHE A 258 -9.16 5.63 6.24
C PHE A 258 -8.64 5.37 7.64
N LEU A 259 -8.45 4.11 8.00
CA LEU A 259 -8.00 3.66 9.32
C LEU A 259 -6.57 3.12 9.22
N ALA A 260 -5.59 3.93 9.63
CA ALA A 260 -4.19 3.57 9.81
C ALA A 260 -3.90 3.39 11.30
N CYS A 261 -4.41 2.32 11.91
CA CYS A 261 -4.31 2.06 13.34
C CYS A 261 -4.36 0.56 13.66
N ARG A 262 -3.94 0.16 14.88
CA ARG A 262 -4.02 -1.26 15.29
C ARG A 262 -5.47 -1.76 15.26
N SER A 263 -5.65 -3.06 15.02
CA SER A 263 -6.99 -3.64 14.83
C SER A 263 -7.93 -3.42 16.03
N GLU A 264 -7.41 -3.45 17.27
CA GLU A 264 -8.13 -3.07 18.50
C GLU A 264 -8.74 -1.66 18.45
N ILE A 265 -8.06 -0.71 17.80
CA ILE A 265 -8.46 0.70 17.72
C ILE A 265 -9.54 0.85 16.64
N ALA A 266 -9.36 0.20 15.48
CA ALA A 266 -10.38 0.11 14.45
C ALA A 266 -11.67 -0.54 14.98
N ARG A 267 -11.55 -1.59 15.80
CA ARG A 267 -12.68 -2.23 16.50
C ARG A 267 -13.47 -1.24 17.36
N LYS A 268 -12.79 -0.48 18.21
CA LYS A 268 -13.42 0.53 19.07
C LYS A 268 -14.09 1.64 18.25
N ILE A 269 -13.43 2.12 17.19
CA ILE A 269 -14.02 3.09 16.25
C ILE A 269 -15.33 2.55 15.65
N LEU A 270 -15.36 1.29 15.20
CA LEU A 270 -16.57 0.69 14.61
C LEU A 270 -17.70 0.48 15.62
N ILE A 271 -17.40 0.15 16.89
CA ILE A 271 -18.40 0.04 17.96
C ILE A 271 -19.09 1.41 18.20
N HIS A 272 -18.30 2.48 18.33
CA HIS A 272 -18.86 3.83 18.49
C HIS A 272 -19.56 4.33 17.21
N ALA A 273 -19.05 3.98 16.02
CA ALA A 273 -19.68 4.32 14.74
C ALA A 273 -21.06 3.65 14.60
N GLN A 274 -21.18 2.37 14.97
CA GLN A 274 -22.44 1.64 15.00
C GLN A 274 -23.46 2.32 15.94
N ALA A 275 -23.03 2.71 17.15
CA ALA A 275 -23.88 3.43 18.09
C ALA A 275 -24.37 4.80 17.57
N LYS A 276 -23.64 5.41 16.62
CA LYS A 276 -23.99 6.67 15.94
C LYS A 276 -24.69 6.48 14.57
N ASN A 277 -25.06 5.25 14.19
CA ASN A 277 -25.57 4.89 12.85
C ASN A 277 -24.60 5.25 11.69
N MET A 278 -23.30 5.38 11.98
CA MET A 278 -22.25 5.69 11.01
C MET A 278 -21.66 4.44 10.34
N THR A 279 -22.34 3.30 10.42
CA THR A 279 -22.04 2.07 9.65
C THR A 279 -23.16 1.72 8.65
N SER A 280 -23.96 2.73 8.29
CA SER A 280 -25.04 2.66 7.30
C SER A 280 -24.51 2.59 5.86
N SER A 281 -25.42 2.64 4.88
CA SER A 281 -25.10 2.77 3.46
C SER A 281 -24.39 4.08 3.08
N GLU A 282 -24.29 5.07 3.98
CA GLU A 282 -23.56 6.30 3.71
C GLU A 282 -22.05 6.20 3.94
N TYR A 283 -21.55 5.24 4.74
CA TYR A 283 -20.18 5.25 5.24
C TYR A 283 -19.34 4.07 4.75
N VAL A 284 -18.06 4.31 4.51
CA VAL A 284 -17.07 3.28 4.15
C VAL A 284 -15.81 3.46 4.98
N TYR A 285 -15.36 2.38 5.61
CA TYR A 285 -14.11 2.31 6.38
C TYR A 285 -13.06 1.54 5.58
N LEU A 286 -12.01 2.21 5.13
CA LEU A 286 -10.85 1.60 4.49
C LEU A 286 -9.86 1.22 5.60
N PHE A 287 -9.78 -0.07 5.95
CA PHE A 287 -8.82 -0.58 6.94
C PHE A 287 -7.60 -1.19 6.24
N SER A 288 -6.39 -0.82 6.67
CA SER A 288 -5.14 -1.29 6.09
C SER A 288 -4.39 -2.22 7.05
N GLN A 289 -3.90 -3.35 6.56
CA GLN A 289 -2.94 -4.20 7.27
C GLN A 289 -1.69 -4.38 6.38
N PRO A 290 -0.47 -4.20 6.90
CA PRO A 290 0.74 -4.42 6.10
C PRO A 290 1.07 -5.91 5.94
N TYR A 291 0.96 -6.67 7.02
CA TYR A 291 1.19 -8.10 7.07
C TYR A 291 0.59 -8.65 8.37
N LEU A 292 0.41 -9.96 8.41
CA LEU A 292 -0.14 -10.67 9.56
C LEU A 292 1.00 -11.17 10.48
N MET A 293 0.62 -11.60 11.68
CA MET A 293 1.48 -12.35 12.61
C MET A 293 2.69 -11.57 13.19
N LEU A 294 2.52 -10.28 13.51
CA LEU A 294 3.36 -9.59 14.50
C LEU A 294 2.47 -9.04 15.63
N PRO A 295 2.99 -8.86 16.88
CA PRO A 295 2.21 -8.24 17.97
C PRO A 295 1.77 -6.79 17.67
N SER A 296 2.53 -6.07 16.85
CA SER A 296 2.20 -4.73 16.36
C SER A 296 1.08 -4.72 15.31
N TYR A 297 0.88 -5.83 14.60
CA TYR A 297 -0.11 -6.01 13.53
C TYR A 297 -0.89 -7.33 13.75
N PRO A 298 -1.70 -7.38 14.83
CA PRO A 298 -2.45 -8.59 15.21
C PRO A 298 -3.49 -8.94 14.15
N ASP A 299 -4.01 -10.16 14.22
CA ASP A 299 -5.06 -10.61 13.32
C ASP A 299 -6.39 -9.83 13.46
N LEU A 300 -7.27 -10.09 12.50
CA LEU A 300 -8.56 -9.44 12.33
C LEU A 300 -9.73 -10.39 12.62
N THR A 301 -9.52 -11.48 13.37
CA THR A 301 -10.56 -12.48 13.66
C THR A 301 -11.80 -11.90 14.33
N TRP A 302 -11.68 -10.77 15.04
CA TRP A 302 -12.81 -10.04 15.61
C TRP A 302 -13.76 -9.43 14.55
N LEU A 303 -13.31 -9.16 13.32
CA LEU A 303 -14.21 -8.69 12.26
C LEU A 303 -15.20 -9.77 11.82
N GLU A 304 -14.82 -11.05 11.98
CA GLU A 304 -15.63 -12.23 11.63
C GLU A 304 -16.40 -12.78 12.86
N ASN A 305 -15.80 -12.73 14.05
CA ASN A 305 -16.27 -13.45 15.25
C ASN A 305 -16.74 -12.55 16.42
N SER A 306 -16.85 -11.23 16.27
CA SER A 306 -17.25 -10.35 17.37
C SER A 306 -18.76 -10.32 17.63
N SER A 307 -19.15 -10.33 18.91
CA SER A 307 -20.53 -10.03 19.35
C SER A 307 -20.85 -8.53 19.44
N GLU A 308 -19.84 -7.69 19.67
CA GLU A 308 -20.01 -6.23 19.84
C GLU A 308 -20.19 -5.45 18.52
N VAL A 309 -19.55 -5.90 17.44
CA VAL A 309 -19.64 -5.32 16.09
C VAL A 309 -20.60 -6.18 15.29
N SER A 310 -21.70 -5.61 14.82
CA SER A 310 -22.67 -6.35 13.99
C SER A 310 -22.08 -6.69 12.62
N SER A 311 -22.59 -7.76 12.00
CA SER A 311 -22.25 -8.16 10.63
C SER A 311 -22.47 -7.04 9.60
N THR A 312 -23.52 -6.22 9.78
CA THR A 312 -23.76 -5.01 8.97
C THR A 312 -22.63 -4.00 9.12
N SER A 313 -22.13 -3.77 10.35
CA SER A 313 -20.99 -2.88 10.59
C SER A 313 -19.70 -3.43 9.99
N SER A 314 -19.40 -4.73 10.13
CA SER A 314 -18.25 -5.35 9.47
C SER A 314 -18.30 -5.24 7.93
N ARG A 315 -19.49 -5.24 7.32
CA ARG A 315 -19.65 -5.02 5.87
C ARG A 315 -19.33 -3.60 5.39
N SER A 316 -19.37 -2.61 6.27
CA SER A 316 -18.93 -1.22 5.97
C SER A 316 -17.40 -1.08 5.88
N VAL A 317 -16.67 -2.12 6.29
CA VAL A 317 -15.20 -2.19 6.20
C VAL A 317 -14.79 -2.81 4.86
N LEU A 318 -13.94 -2.09 4.13
CA LEU A 318 -13.12 -2.64 3.07
C LEU A 318 -11.73 -2.87 3.63
N TYR A 319 -11.26 -4.11 3.55
CA TYR A 319 -9.99 -4.53 4.13
C TYR A 319 -8.92 -4.60 3.04
N LEU A 320 -7.88 -3.77 3.16
CA LEU A 320 -6.76 -3.68 2.22
C LEU A 320 -5.52 -4.36 2.82
N THR A 321 -4.98 -5.36 2.13
CA THR A 321 -3.74 -6.07 2.49
C THR A 321 -2.95 -6.42 1.24
N TYR A 322 -1.66 -6.69 1.39
CA TYR A 322 -0.86 -7.24 0.29
C TYR A 322 -1.24 -8.70 0.01
N ASP A 323 -1.10 -9.11 -1.25
CA ASP A 323 -1.39 -10.46 -1.73
C ASP A 323 -0.18 -11.36 -1.46
N ASN A 324 -0.03 -11.76 -0.20
CA ASN A 324 1.03 -12.64 0.31
C ASN A 324 0.48 -13.99 0.79
N GLU A 325 -0.78 -14.30 0.47
CA GLU A 325 -1.43 -15.55 0.84
C GLU A 325 -0.70 -16.74 0.19
N GLY A 326 -0.40 -17.75 1.01
CA GLY A 326 0.31 -18.95 0.57
C GLY A 326 1.84 -18.87 0.56
N GLU A 327 2.52 -17.71 0.64
CA GLU A 327 4.00 -17.68 0.63
C GLU A 327 4.62 -18.56 1.74
N ALA A 328 4.03 -18.52 2.93
CA ALA A 328 4.42 -19.36 4.07
C ALA A 328 4.00 -20.84 3.92
N GLU A 329 2.97 -21.13 3.12
CA GLU A 329 2.43 -22.48 2.90
C GLU A 329 3.23 -23.27 1.85
N HIS A 330 3.89 -22.58 0.91
CA HIS A 330 4.78 -23.19 -0.08
C HIS A 330 6.14 -23.60 0.52
N LEU A 331 6.55 -23.02 1.65
CA LEU A 331 7.82 -23.38 2.29
C LEU A 331 7.84 -24.85 2.72
N PRO A 332 8.97 -25.57 2.55
CA PRO A 332 9.12 -26.92 3.07
C PRO A 332 8.85 -26.99 4.56
N ALA A 333 8.04 -27.97 4.99
CA ALA A 333 7.67 -28.15 6.40
C ALA A 333 8.90 -28.33 7.33
N GLU A 334 9.99 -28.90 6.81
CA GLU A 334 11.27 -29.00 7.51
C GLU A 334 11.93 -27.63 7.71
N THR A 335 12.03 -26.79 6.68
CA THR A 335 12.52 -25.40 6.77
C THR A 335 11.72 -24.62 7.83
N VAL A 336 10.39 -24.68 7.79
CA VAL A 336 9.52 -24.01 8.77
C VAL A 336 9.77 -24.53 10.19
N ARG A 337 9.91 -25.86 10.37
CA ARG A 337 10.25 -26.46 11.67
C ARG A 337 11.61 -25.98 12.17
N ASN A 338 12.63 -25.95 11.31
CA ASN A 338 13.99 -25.57 11.65
C ASN A 338 14.08 -24.08 12.06
N ILE A 339 13.36 -23.19 11.36
CA ILE A 339 13.23 -21.78 11.76
C ILE A 339 12.57 -21.67 13.14
N ARG A 340 11.42 -22.33 13.36
CA ARG A 340 10.72 -22.33 14.65
C ARG A 340 11.58 -22.87 15.80
N THR A 341 12.36 -23.93 15.56
CA THR A 341 13.30 -24.48 16.55
C THR A 341 14.42 -23.50 16.90
N ARG A 342 14.94 -22.74 15.93
CA ARG A 342 15.93 -21.69 16.22
C ARG A 342 15.32 -20.49 16.94
N ILE A 343 14.09 -20.10 16.62
CA ILE A 343 13.35 -19.04 17.33
C ILE A 343 13.20 -19.41 18.81
N SER A 344 12.68 -20.61 19.12
CA SER A 344 12.45 -21.05 20.51
C SER A 344 13.72 -21.27 21.32
N GLN A 345 14.87 -21.51 20.66
CA GLN A 345 16.20 -21.59 21.26
C GLN A 345 16.90 -20.23 21.40
N SER A 346 16.35 -19.17 20.81
CA SER A 346 16.94 -17.84 20.81
C SER A 346 16.29 -16.91 21.83
N GLU A 347 16.91 -15.76 22.05
CA GLU A 347 16.39 -14.69 22.90
C GLU A 347 15.09 -14.07 22.35
N ALA A 348 14.73 -14.37 21.09
CA ALA A 348 13.47 -14.00 20.46
C ALA A 348 12.24 -14.69 21.09
N ASN A 349 12.43 -15.79 21.84
CA ASN A 349 11.33 -16.58 22.41
C ASN A 349 10.37 -15.73 23.27
N GLU A 350 10.87 -14.70 23.98
CA GLU A 350 10.01 -13.78 24.74
C GLU A 350 9.05 -12.97 23.85
N ILE A 351 9.49 -12.58 22.64
CA ILE A 351 8.68 -11.84 21.67
C ILE A 351 7.79 -12.78 20.85
N SER A 352 8.34 -13.88 20.32
CA SER A 352 7.60 -14.83 19.49
C SER A 352 6.55 -15.63 20.29
N SER A 353 6.68 -15.72 21.63
CA SER A 353 5.60 -16.26 22.48
C SER A 353 4.32 -15.40 22.50
N LEU A 354 4.38 -14.16 22.00
CA LEU A 354 3.23 -13.28 21.78
C LEU A 354 2.65 -13.42 20.36
N GLU A 355 3.29 -14.19 19.47
CA GLU A 355 2.85 -14.43 18.10
C GLU A 355 2.03 -15.72 18.03
N THR A 356 0.77 -15.62 17.58
CA THR A 356 -0.17 -16.74 17.56
C THR A 356 0.35 -17.89 16.68
N MET A 357 0.26 -19.14 17.16
CA MET A 357 1.05 -20.29 16.68
C MET A 357 0.85 -20.80 15.22
N SER A 358 0.16 -20.09 14.32
CA SER A 358 -0.15 -20.60 12.98
C SER A 358 0.91 -20.33 11.91
N GLY A 359 1.61 -19.19 11.94
CA GLY A 359 2.48 -18.72 10.85
C GLY A 359 3.98 -18.59 11.18
N LEU A 360 4.75 -18.09 10.22
CA LEU A 360 6.02 -17.39 10.45
C LEU A 360 5.76 -15.90 10.20
N ALA A 361 6.36 -15.02 10.99
CA ALA A 361 6.24 -13.58 10.80
C ALA A 361 6.80 -13.13 9.43
N ALA A 362 6.19 -12.10 8.83
CA ALA A 362 6.62 -11.58 7.53
C ALA A 362 8.09 -11.08 7.46
N PRO A 363 8.68 -10.44 8.50
CA PRO A 363 10.12 -10.12 8.52
C PRO A 363 10.99 -11.38 8.40
N THR A 364 10.58 -12.47 9.04
CA THR A 364 11.29 -13.76 9.07
C THR A 364 11.25 -14.45 7.71
N LEU A 365 10.10 -14.44 7.02
CA LEU A 365 9.93 -14.97 5.66
C LEU A 365 10.71 -14.17 4.61
N THR A 366 10.75 -12.84 4.74
CA THR A 366 11.46 -11.96 3.81
C THR A 366 12.97 -11.99 4.03
N ALA A 367 13.44 -12.22 5.27
CA ALA A 367 14.84 -12.53 5.55
C ALA A 367 15.30 -13.85 4.90
N TYR A 368 14.49 -14.92 4.97
CA TYR A 368 14.73 -16.16 4.22
C TYR A 368 14.80 -15.87 2.71
N THR A 369 13.84 -15.07 2.21
CA THR A 369 13.76 -14.67 0.79
C THR A 369 14.99 -13.94 0.29
N GLY A 370 15.52 -12.97 1.05
CA GLY A 370 16.73 -12.24 0.67
C GLY A 370 17.95 -13.15 0.51
N VAL A 371 18.12 -14.13 1.40
CA VAL A 371 19.24 -15.08 1.35
C VAL A 371 19.08 -16.08 0.20
N THR A 372 17.89 -16.64 -0.02
CA THR A 372 17.67 -17.61 -1.12
C THR A 372 17.80 -16.94 -2.50
N LEU A 373 17.35 -15.69 -2.65
CA LEU A 373 17.59 -14.90 -3.87
C LEU A 373 19.09 -14.65 -4.10
N LEU A 374 19.83 -14.29 -3.05
CA LEU A 374 21.28 -14.14 -3.14
C LEU A 374 21.95 -15.45 -3.56
N ALA A 375 21.56 -16.58 -2.97
CA ALA A 375 22.11 -17.89 -3.30
C ALA A 375 21.89 -18.29 -4.77
N GLU A 376 20.70 -18.03 -5.33
CA GLU A 376 20.41 -18.28 -6.75
C GLU A 376 21.26 -17.37 -7.67
N VAL A 377 21.35 -16.07 -7.38
CA VAL A 377 22.17 -15.15 -8.18
C VAL A 377 23.68 -15.48 -8.09
N LEU A 378 24.16 -15.94 -6.93
CA LEU A 378 25.53 -16.44 -6.77
C LEU A 378 25.76 -17.72 -7.57
N ASN A 379 24.81 -18.66 -7.55
CA ASN A 379 24.84 -19.91 -8.33
C ASN A 379 24.95 -19.66 -9.85
N GLU A 380 24.29 -18.61 -10.36
CA GLU A 380 24.36 -18.16 -11.76
C GLU A 380 25.64 -17.36 -12.09
N THR A 381 26.25 -16.71 -11.10
CA THR A 381 27.43 -15.84 -11.30
C THR A 381 28.74 -16.59 -11.18
N ILE A 382 28.77 -17.68 -10.40
CA ILE A 382 29.96 -18.48 -10.16
C ILE A 382 30.01 -19.65 -11.13
N ASP A 383 30.86 -19.52 -12.14
CA ASP A 383 31.28 -20.63 -13.00
C ASP A 383 32.17 -21.60 -12.19
N PRO A 384 31.79 -22.89 -12.06
CA PRO A 384 32.61 -23.89 -11.37
C PRO A 384 33.93 -24.23 -12.10
N ILE A 385 34.11 -23.83 -13.36
CA ILE A 385 35.31 -24.13 -14.16
C ILE A 385 36.33 -22.99 -14.08
N SER A 386 35.88 -21.73 -14.14
CA SER A 386 36.74 -20.54 -14.18
C SER A 386 36.72 -19.73 -12.88
N CYS A 387 37.33 -20.28 -11.83
CA CYS A 387 37.42 -19.67 -10.50
C CYS A 387 38.05 -18.26 -10.46
N PHE A 388 38.76 -17.85 -11.51
CA PHE A 388 39.30 -16.50 -11.69
C PHE A 388 38.33 -15.50 -12.36
N ALA A 389 37.31 -15.96 -13.09
CA ALA A 389 36.39 -15.10 -13.83
C ALA A 389 35.19 -14.60 -12.97
N SER A 390 34.91 -15.29 -11.88
CA SER A 390 33.78 -15.01 -10.97
C SER A 390 34.13 -13.98 -9.88
N THR A 391 35.35 -14.01 -9.31
CA THR A 391 35.76 -13.08 -8.24
C THR A 391 35.56 -11.59 -8.56
N PRO A 392 35.93 -11.06 -9.75
CA PRO A 392 35.73 -9.63 -10.05
C PRO A 392 34.26 -9.23 -10.18
N GLN A 393 33.36 -10.17 -10.48
CA GLN A 393 31.91 -9.91 -10.55
C GLN A 393 31.26 -9.91 -9.18
N LEU A 394 31.77 -10.71 -8.24
CA LEU A 394 31.29 -10.73 -6.85
C LEU A 394 31.70 -9.46 -6.08
N GLN A 395 32.88 -8.92 -6.37
CA GLN A 395 33.37 -7.65 -5.80
C GLN A 395 32.66 -6.40 -6.36
N ASP A 396 31.91 -6.52 -7.45
CA ASP A 396 31.17 -5.40 -8.05
C ASP A 396 29.69 -5.45 -7.62
N GLY A 397 29.39 -4.85 -6.46
CA GLY A 397 28.06 -4.92 -5.86
C GLY A 397 26.94 -4.35 -6.74
N LYS A 398 27.25 -3.37 -7.60
CA LYS A 398 26.31 -2.86 -8.61
C LYS A 398 26.00 -3.94 -9.66
N LYS A 399 27.01 -4.56 -10.29
CA LYS A 399 26.77 -5.63 -11.28
C LYS A 399 26.08 -6.84 -10.65
N LEU A 400 26.42 -7.16 -9.39
CA LEU A 400 25.75 -8.23 -8.66
C LEU A 400 24.27 -7.88 -8.40
N ALA A 401 23.95 -6.65 -8.01
CA ALA A 401 22.57 -6.18 -7.83
C ALA A 401 21.79 -6.11 -9.16
N GLU A 402 22.43 -5.75 -10.28
CA GLU A 402 21.81 -5.73 -11.62
C GLU A 402 21.26 -7.10 -12.03
N LYS A 403 21.90 -8.20 -11.63
CA LYS A 403 21.43 -9.58 -11.90
C LYS A 403 20.11 -9.95 -11.22
N PHE A 404 19.65 -9.17 -10.24
CA PHE A 404 18.34 -9.36 -9.60
C PHE A 404 17.20 -8.69 -10.37
N LEU A 405 17.49 -7.68 -11.20
CA LEU A 405 16.48 -6.75 -11.71
C LEU A 405 15.65 -7.33 -12.86
N ASN A 406 14.38 -6.88 -12.93
CA ASN A 406 13.46 -7.12 -14.04
C ASN A 406 13.25 -8.61 -14.39
N ARG A 407 13.19 -9.50 -13.39
CA ARG A 407 13.03 -10.94 -13.59
C ARG A 407 12.25 -11.61 -12.46
N THR A 408 11.69 -12.78 -12.78
CA THR A 408 11.05 -13.69 -11.82
C THR A 408 12.04 -14.77 -11.39
N PHE A 409 12.11 -15.01 -10.09
CA PHE A 409 12.79 -16.14 -9.47
C PHE A 409 11.76 -17.20 -9.06
N SER A 410 12.10 -18.48 -9.20
CA SER A 410 11.28 -19.60 -8.72
C SER A 410 11.93 -20.18 -7.48
N LEU A 411 11.42 -19.81 -6.29
CA LEU A 411 11.99 -20.16 -5.00
C LEU A 411 11.09 -21.19 -4.28
N PRO A 412 11.56 -21.84 -3.19
CA PRO A 412 10.74 -22.82 -2.45
C PRO A 412 9.40 -22.27 -1.95
N MET A 413 9.35 -20.99 -1.54
CA MET A 413 8.16 -20.24 -1.11
C MET A 413 7.31 -19.68 -2.27
N GLY A 414 7.60 -20.06 -3.52
CA GLY A 414 6.90 -19.60 -4.71
C GLY A 414 7.69 -18.60 -5.55
N LYS A 415 6.97 -17.86 -6.41
CA LYS A 415 7.58 -16.97 -7.40
C LYS A 415 7.77 -15.56 -6.85
N VAL A 416 8.98 -15.03 -6.97
CA VAL A 416 9.31 -13.65 -6.56
C VAL A 416 9.81 -12.88 -7.78
N TYR A 417 9.10 -11.84 -8.19
CA TYR A 417 9.56 -10.91 -9.22
C TYR A 417 10.15 -9.65 -8.59
N ILE A 418 11.29 -9.19 -9.10
CA ILE A 418 11.99 -7.98 -8.68
C ILE A 418 11.91 -6.91 -9.79
N SER A 419 11.49 -5.70 -9.43
CA SER A 419 11.32 -4.57 -10.34
C SER A 419 12.64 -4.11 -11.00
N PRO A 420 12.57 -3.35 -12.11
CA PRO A 420 13.72 -2.60 -12.62
C PRO A 420 14.36 -1.67 -11.57
N GLY A 421 13.55 -1.10 -10.66
CA GLY A 421 14.01 -0.31 -9.50
C GLY A 421 14.54 -1.14 -8.32
N GLY A 422 14.50 -2.47 -8.40
CA GLY A 422 15.01 -3.39 -7.38
C GLY A 422 14.06 -3.72 -6.23
N GLN A 423 12.75 -3.49 -6.38
CA GLN A 423 11.74 -3.81 -5.35
C GLN A 423 10.99 -5.11 -5.68
N LYS A 424 10.72 -5.98 -4.69
CA LYS A 424 9.78 -7.10 -4.84
C LYS A 424 8.41 -6.57 -5.26
N TYR A 425 7.84 -7.15 -6.31
CA TYR A 425 6.45 -6.89 -6.68
C TYR A 425 5.52 -7.45 -5.60
N LEU A 426 4.65 -6.58 -5.10
CA LEU A 426 3.60 -6.91 -4.14
C LEU A 426 2.27 -6.42 -4.71
N ASN A 427 1.39 -7.37 -5.03
CA ASN A 427 0.02 -7.01 -5.37
C ASN A 427 -0.75 -6.63 -4.10
N ILE A 428 -1.81 -5.86 -4.24
CA ILE A 428 -2.69 -5.49 -3.12
C ILE A 428 -4.06 -6.09 -3.39
N VAL A 429 -4.66 -6.76 -2.42
CA VAL A 429 -6.05 -7.23 -2.49
C VAL A 429 -6.92 -6.39 -1.56
N MET A 430 -8.10 -6.03 -2.07
CA MET A 430 -9.16 -5.46 -1.25
C MET A 430 -10.24 -6.51 -1.04
N LYS A 431 -10.51 -6.80 0.24
CA LYS A 431 -11.46 -7.80 0.72
C LYS A 431 -12.69 -7.14 1.32
N GLN A 432 -13.83 -7.81 1.26
CA GLN A 432 -15.05 -7.41 1.95
C GLN A 432 -15.68 -8.63 2.64
N MET A 433 -16.39 -8.40 3.75
CA MET A 433 -17.12 -9.47 4.42
C MET A 433 -18.28 -10.00 3.55
N SER A 434 -18.22 -11.29 3.25
CA SER A 434 -19.22 -12.04 2.48
C SER A 434 -20.45 -12.35 3.33
N THR A 435 -21.64 -12.12 2.79
CA THR A 435 -22.91 -12.43 3.47
C THR A 435 -23.16 -13.94 3.59
N THR A 436 -22.48 -14.75 2.79
CA THR A 436 -22.71 -16.21 2.72
C THR A 436 -21.74 -16.97 3.61
N SER A 437 -20.46 -16.59 3.62
CA SER A 437 -19.43 -17.27 4.43
C SER A 437 -19.22 -16.62 5.81
N GLY A 438 -19.64 -15.36 5.99
CA GLY A 438 -19.33 -14.56 7.18
C GLY A 438 -17.87 -14.08 7.25
N LYS A 439 -17.07 -14.33 6.21
CA LYS A 439 -15.62 -14.08 6.19
C LYS A 439 -15.21 -13.00 5.19
N PHE A 440 -14.01 -12.45 5.37
CA PHE A 440 -13.44 -11.48 4.42
C PHE A 440 -12.89 -12.18 3.17
N GLU A 441 -13.58 -11.99 2.05
CA GLU A 441 -13.20 -12.57 0.76
C GLU A 441 -12.60 -11.49 -0.18
N SER A 442 -11.53 -11.82 -0.89
CA SER A 442 -10.89 -10.92 -1.86
C SER A 442 -11.83 -10.61 -3.03
N VAL A 443 -12.07 -9.31 -3.29
CA VAL A 443 -13.01 -8.81 -4.31
C VAL A 443 -12.27 -8.27 -5.53
N VAL A 444 -11.24 -7.45 -5.31
CA VAL A 444 -10.38 -6.88 -6.36
C VAL A 444 -8.91 -7.04 -6.00
N ARG A 445 -8.05 -7.00 -7.02
CA ARG A 445 -6.60 -6.97 -6.89
C ARG A 445 -6.06 -5.73 -7.61
N TYR A 446 -5.07 -5.06 -7.05
CA TYR A 446 -4.24 -4.08 -7.74
C TYR A 446 -2.92 -4.75 -8.09
N GLU A 447 -2.63 -4.82 -9.39
CA GLU A 447 -1.41 -5.43 -9.92
C GLU A 447 -0.26 -4.42 -9.90
N TYR A 448 0.85 -4.74 -9.23
CA TYR A 448 2.04 -3.89 -9.20
C TYR A 448 2.57 -3.62 -10.62
N SER A 449 2.56 -4.66 -11.46
CA SER A 449 3.18 -4.65 -12.79
C SER A 449 2.55 -3.63 -13.74
N THR A 450 1.24 -3.44 -13.67
CA THR A 450 0.45 -2.58 -14.57
C THR A 450 -0.10 -1.33 -13.88
N ASN A 451 0.05 -1.19 -12.56
CA ASN A 451 -0.60 -0.17 -11.73
C ASN A 451 -2.12 -0.11 -12.00
N ALA A 452 -2.77 -1.28 -12.12
CA ALA A 452 -4.17 -1.37 -12.53
C ALA A 452 -4.99 -2.31 -11.63
N VAL A 453 -6.27 -1.98 -11.45
CA VAL A 453 -7.24 -2.83 -10.76
C VAL A 453 -7.72 -3.94 -11.68
N THR A 454 -7.59 -5.18 -11.22
CA THR A 454 -8.11 -6.40 -11.84
C THR A 454 -9.19 -7.04 -10.96
N TYR A 455 -10.07 -7.83 -11.58
CA TYR A 455 -11.20 -8.50 -10.93
C TYR A 455 -11.08 -10.04 -11.01
N PRO A 456 -9.96 -10.64 -10.57
CA PRO A 456 -9.65 -12.05 -10.81
C PRO A 456 -10.56 -13.01 -10.03
N PHE A 457 -11.26 -12.51 -9.01
CA PHE A 457 -12.05 -13.31 -8.08
C PHE A 457 -13.52 -13.53 -8.52
N ASN A 458 -13.95 -12.92 -9.63
CA ASN A 458 -15.35 -12.93 -10.09
C ASN A 458 -16.37 -12.49 -9.00
N ARG A 459 -15.95 -11.58 -8.11
CA ARG A 459 -16.78 -10.97 -7.06
C ARG A 459 -16.97 -9.48 -7.34
N LYS A 460 -17.99 -8.87 -6.72
CA LYS A 460 -18.25 -7.43 -6.74
C LYS A 460 -18.46 -6.92 -5.31
N PHE A 461 -18.18 -5.65 -5.05
CA PHE A 461 -18.47 -5.03 -3.77
C PHE A 461 -19.99 -5.00 -3.50
N MET A 462 -20.38 -5.39 -2.29
CA MET A 462 -21.77 -5.49 -1.84
C MET A 462 -22.13 -4.33 -0.91
N TRP A 463 -22.35 -3.15 -1.49
CA TRP A 463 -22.72 -1.95 -0.75
C TRP A 463 -24.07 -2.09 -0.06
N SER A 464 -24.19 -1.56 1.17
CA SER A 464 -25.42 -1.65 1.96
C SER A 464 -26.60 -0.88 1.32
N GLY A 465 -26.32 0.10 0.46
CA GLY A 465 -27.32 0.82 -0.34
C GLY A 465 -27.51 0.30 -1.77
N GLY A 466 -26.89 -0.83 -2.12
CA GLY A 466 -26.85 -1.37 -3.49
C GLY A 466 -25.83 -0.70 -4.42
N GLU A 467 -25.64 0.61 -4.28
CA GLU A 467 -24.69 1.41 -5.07
C GLU A 467 -23.49 1.91 -4.24
N ILE A 468 -22.44 2.38 -4.93
CA ILE A 468 -21.25 2.97 -4.30
C ILE A 468 -21.70 4.20 -3.47
N PRO A 469 -21.39 4.27 -2.16
CA PRO A 469 -21.77 5.40 -1.31
C PRO A 469 -21.33 6.75 -1.86
N LEU A 470 -22.16 7.79 -1.65
CA LEU A 470 -21.87 9.14 -2.13
C LEU A 470 -20.71 9.77 -1.34
N ARG A 471 -19.88 10.56 -2.03
CA ARG A 471 -18.76 11.32 -1.42
C ARG A 471 -19.19 12.34 -0.35
N GLU A 472 -20.47 12.72 -0.38
CA GLU A 472 -21.10 13.74 0.45
C GLU A 472 -22.59 13.39 0.59
N PRO A 473 -23.25 13.69 1.72
CA PRO A 473 -24.69 13.52 1.88
C PRO A 473 -25.51 14.25 0.81
N LEU A 474 -26.69 13.73 0.50
CA LEU A 474 -27.64 14.37 -0.43
C LEU A 474 -27.95 15.84 -0.05
N CYS A 475 -28.08 16.11 1.25
CA CYS A 475 -28.33 17.45 1.78
C CYS A 475 -27.08 18.30 2.06
N GLY A 476 -25.88 17.79 1.77
CA GLY A 476 -24.61 18.40 2.19
C GLY A 476 -24.27 18.14 3.66
N PHE A 477 -23.02 18.42 4.06
CA PHE A 477 -22.54 18.13 5.42
C PHE A 477 -23.23 18.97 6.51
N ASP A 478 -23.58 20.21 6.20
CA ASP A 478 -24.26 21.15 7.11
C ASP A 478 -25.77 21.31 6.77
N ASN A 479 -26.34 20.36 6.03
CA ASN A 479 -27.73 20.36 5.54
C ASN A 479 -28.07 21.58 4.64
N ASP A 480 -27.08 22.23 4.05
CA ASP A 480 -27.17 23.46 3.27
C ASP A 480 -27.94 23.26 1.95
N LYS A 481 -27.74 22.12 1.27
CA LYS A 481 -28.38 21.84 -0.03
C LYS A 481 -29.88 21.58 0.08
N CYS A 482 -30.34 21.11 1.24
CA CYS A 482 -31.77 20.90 1.51
C CYS A 482 -32.46 22.13 2.12
N GLN A 483 -31.72 23.13 2.61
CA GLN A 483 -32.30 24.40 3.08
C GLN A 483 -32.88 25.25 1.93
N GLY A 484 -32.49 24.99 0.68
CA GLY A 484 -33.05 25.64 -0.52
C GLY A 484 -34.50 25.29 -0.85
N VAL A 485 -35.13 24.34 -0.13
CA VAL A 485 -36.55 23.97 -0.30
C VAL A 485 -37.42 24.52 0.85
N GLN A 486 -37.00 25.62 1.49
CA GLN A 486 -37.96 26.44 2.22
C GLN A 486 -38.89 27.13 1.21
N SER A 487 -40.19 26.87 1.38
CA SER A 487 -41.28 27.42 0.58
C SER A 487 -41.09 28.92 0.37
N VAL A 488 -41.30 29.38 -0.88
CA VAL A 488 -41.32 30.82 -1.22
C VAL A 488 -42.20 31.52 -0.18
N PRO A 489 -41.64 32.42 0.66
CA PRO A 489 -42.36 32.92 1.81
C PRO A 489 -43.65 33.58 1.35
N MET A 490 -44.79 33.12 1.88
CA MET A 490 -46.15 33.56 1.51
C MET A 490 -46.32 35.10 1.61
N PHE A 491 -45.45 35.74 2.38
CA PHE A 491 -45.27 37.20 2.49
C PHE A 491 -44.86 37.91 1.19
N VAL A 492 -44.33 37.22 0.18
CA VAL A 492 -43.93 37.83 -1.12
C VAL A 492 -45.04 37.70 -2.17
N THR A 493 -45.81 36.60 -2.16
CA THR A 493 -46.89 36.38 -3.14
C THR A 493 -48.15 37.19 -2.82
N ALA A 494 -48.51 37.32 -1.54
CA ALA A 494 -49.67 38.09 -1.10
C ALA A 494 -49.67 39.57 -1.54
N PRO A 495 -48.60 40.38 -1.33
CA PRO A 495 -48.61 41.79 -1.74
C PRO A 495 -48.64 41.96 -3.26
N VAL A 496 -47.99 41.08 -4.03
CA VAL A 496 -48.00 41.14 -5.50
C VAL A 496 -49.43 40.93 -6.04
N ILE A 497 -50.17 39.97 -5.50
CA ILE A 497 -51.57 39.72 -5.88
C ILE A 497 -52.46 40.93 -5.52
N ILE A 498 -52.27 41.53 -4.33
CA ILE A 498 -53.01 42.73 -3.90
C ILE A 498 -52.74 43.92 -4.85
N VAL A 499 -51.47 44.16 -5.22
CA VAL A 499 -51.11 45.21 -6.18
C VAL A 499 -51.73 44.97 -7.55
N LEU A 500 -51.73 43.74 -8.05
CA LEU A 500 -52.39 43.40 -9.32
C LEU A 500 -53.90 43.64 -9.28
N ILE A 501 -54.59 43.28 -8.18
CA ILE A 501 -56.02 43.55 -8.01
C ILE A 501 -56.28 45.07 -7.95
N LEU A 502 -55.44 45.84 -7.26
CA LEU A 502 -55.54 47.30 -7.22
C LEU A 502 -55.31 47.94 -8.60
N LEU A 503 -54.37 47.44 -9.40
CA LEU A 503 -54.14 47.91 -10.78
C LEU A 503 -55.31 47.59 -11.72
N VAL A 504 -55.88 46.38 -11.63
CA VAL A 504 -57.05 46.00 -12.45
C VAL A 504 -58.30 46.80 -12.04
N THR A 505 -58.54 47.01 -10.74
CA THR A 505 -59.69 47.78 -10.26
C THR A 505 -59.57 49.28 -10.56
N SER A 506 -58.38 49.87 -10.40
CA SER A 506 -58.13 51.27 -10.78
C SER A 506 -58.19 51.48 -12.30
N GLY A 507 -57.64 50.56 -13.10
CA GLY A 507 -57.77 50.57 -14.56
C GLY A 507 -59.22 50.45 -15.02
N GLY A 508 -59.98 49.52 -14.45
CA GLY A 508 -61.42 49.36 -14.72
C GLY A 508 -62.24 50.59 -14.32
N ALA A 509 -61.92 51.21 -13.18
CA ALA A 509 -62.55 52.46 -12.74
C ALA A 509 -62.22 53.63 -13.69
N PHE A 510 -60.96 53.75 -14.13
CA PHE A 510 -60.52 54.76 -15.09
C PHE A 510 -61.20 54.61 -16.45
N VAL A 511 -61.29 53.38 -16.99
CA VAL A 511 -62.03 53.11 -18.23
C VAL A 511 -63.51 53.42 -18.08
N LYS A 512 -64.14 53.05 -16.95
CA LYS A 512 -65.55 53.38 -16.66
C LYS A 512 -65.78 54.90 -16.52
N TRP A 513 -64.81 55.64 -15.99
CA TRP A 513 -64.84 57.10 -15.90
C TRP A 513 -64.68 57.76 -17.28
N GLN A 514 -63.73 57.30 -18.10
CA GLN A 514 -63.55 57.71 -19.50
C GLN A 514 -64.82 57.49 -20.32
N LEU A 515 -65.45 56.31 -20.21
CA LEU A 515 -66.70 56.00 -20.91
C LEU A 515 -67.88 56.86 -20.43
N ARG A 516 -67.96 57.18 -19.13
CA ARG A 516 -68.97 58.11 -18.59
C ARG A 516 -68.77 59.54 -19.08
N GLN A 517 -67.54 60.04 -19.11
CA GLN A 517 -67.21 61.34 -19.69
C GLN A 517 -67.63 61.41 -21.17
N LYS A 518 -67.37 60.34 -21.93
CA LYS A 518 -67.79 60.22 -23.33
C LYS A 518 -69.32 60.20 -23.48
N GLN A 519 -70.06 59.51 -22.59
CA GLN A 519 -71.52 59.57 -22.58
C GLN A 519 -72.08 60.95 -22.21
N SER A 520 -71.50 61.67 -21.24
CA SER A 520 -71.96 63.04 -20.93
C SER A 520 -71.74 64.02 -22.08
N MET A 521 -70.74 63.77 -22.94
CA MET A 521 -70.47 64.56 -24.15
C MET A 521 -71.41 64.23 -25.34
N GLU A 522 -72.22 63.17 -25.24
CA GLU A 522 -73.22 62.75 -26.26
C GLU A 522 -74.68 63.05 -25.82
N LEU A 523 -74.90 63.53 -24.59
CA LEU A 523 -76.23 63.71 -24.00
C LEU A 523 -76.61 65.17 -23.70
N TRP A 524 -75.78 66.13 -24.13
CA TRP A 524 -75.94 67.57 -23.85
C TRP A 524 -77.16 68.23 -24.52
N TRP A 525 -77.81 67.56 -25.48
CA TRP A 525 -79.05 68.05 -26.12
C TRP A 525 -80.35 67.50 -25.50
N HIS A 526 -80.30 66.63 -24.50
CA HIS A 526 -81.50 66.13 -23.81
C HIS A 526 -81.89 67.00 -22.62
N LEU A 527 -82.34 68.23 -22.89
CA LEU A 527 -82.87 69.14 -21.86
C LEU A 527 -84.03 70.00 -22.37
N GLU A 528 -85.17 69.38 -22.65
CA GLU A 528 -86.42 70.12 -22.88
C GLU A 528 -87.69 69.43 -22.31
N THR A 529 -88.53 70.25 -21.63
CA THR A 529 -90.00 70.07 -21.44
C THR A 529 -90.61 69.14 -20.38
N THR A 530 -90.03 68.93 -19.19
CA THR A 530 -90.78 68.25 -18.07
C THR A 530 -90.72 68.87 -16.66
N LEU A 531 -90.49 70.19 -16.52
CA LEU A 531 -90.71 70.89 -15.23
C LEU A 531 -91.57 72.16 -15.35
N SER A 532 -92.78 72.00 -15.91
CA SER A 532 -93.92 72.88 -15.57
C SER A 532 -95.06 72.03 -15.01
N LYS A 533 -95.81 72.57 -14.04
CA LYS A 533 -96.92 71.97 -13.27
C LYS A 533 -96.52 70.90 -12.22
N HIS A 534 -96.29 71.37 -10.99
CA HIS A 534 -97.11 71.08 -9.79
C HIS A 534 -96.37 71.62 -8.54
N ARG A 535 -96.54 72.88 -8.10
CA ARG A 535 -97.72 73.51 -7.44
C ARG A 535 -98.03 72.97 -6.04
N ASN A 536 -97.53 73.70 -5.03
CA ASN A 536 -98.14 74.02 -3.73
C ASN A 536 -99.06 73.02 -2.99
N LYS A 537 -98.61 72.59 -1.79
CA LYS A 537 -99.30 72.66 -0.48
C LYS A 537 -98.27 72.37 0.63
N ARG A 538 -98.07 73.29 1.60
CA ARG A 538 -98.61 73.27 2.99
C ARG A 538 -98.36 71.95 3.73
N VAL A 539 -97.51 71.88 4.76
CA VAL A 539 -97.52 72.53 6.11
C VAL A 539 -98.28 71.69 7.15
N ASP A 540 -97.70 71.59 8.35
CA ASP A 540 -98.19 70.98 9.61
C ASP A 540 -98.29 69.43 9.68
N ASN A 541 -98.13 68.77 10.83
CA ASN A 541 -97.31 68.96 12.06
C ASN A 541 -97.49 67.69 12.96
N VAL A 542 -96.81 67.60 14.13
CA VAL A 542 -97.07 66.61 15.24
C VAL A 542 -96.64 65.13 14.99
N ALA A 543 -96.22 64.29 15.97
CA ALA A 543 -95.35 64.39 17.17
C ALA A 543 -95.16 62.96 17.79
N CYS A 544 -94.17 62.78 18.68
CA CYS A 544 -94.03 61.67 19.67
C CYS A 544 -93.84 60.23 19.10
N ALA A 545 -93.23 59.25 19.78
CA ALA A 545 -92.52 59.13 21.07
C ALA A 545 -91.33 58.13 20.89
N THR A 546 -90.16 58.29 21.53
CA THR A 546 -89.76 57.65 22.83
C THR A 546 -90.05 56.13 22.86
N ILE A 547 -89.13 55.17 23.08
CA ILE A 547 -88.09 54.94 24.13
C ILE A 547 -87.03 53.97 23.52
N ALA A 548 -85.71 54.16 23.66
CA ALA A 548 -84.78 53.48 24.61
C ALA A 548 -84.90 51.93 24.69
N GLN A 549 -83.92 51.09 25.07
CA GLN A 549 -82.56 51.19 25.64
C GLN A 549 -81.86 49.81 25.35
N ARG A 550 -80.59 49.45 25.68
CA ARG A 550 -79.50 50.00 26.50
C ARG A 550 -78.12 49.50 26.01
N SER A 551 -77.07 50.15 26.50
CA SER A 551 -75.62 49.85 26.37
C SER A 551 -75.10 48.56 27.02
N ARG A 552 -73.95 48.05 26.54
CA ARG A 552 -72.68 47.69 27.28
C ARG A 552 -71.69 47.02 26.28
N VAL A 553 -70.38 47.30 26.15
CA VAL A 553 -69.28 47.61 27.11
C VAL A 553 -69.08 46.45 28.10
N SER A 554 -67.99 45.67 28.14
CA SER A 554 -66.66 45.74 27.51
C SER A 554 -65.91 44.42 27.76
N LEU A 555 -64.98 44.02 26.89
CA LEU A 555 -63.63 43.50 27.20
C LEU A 555 -62.87 43.18 25.91
#